data_AF-A0A1E5XTN9-F1
#
_entry.id   AF-A0A1E5XTN9-F1
#
_cell.length_a   1.000
_cell.length_b   1.000
_cell.length_c   1.000
_cell.angle_alpha   90.00
_cell.angle_beta   90.00
_cell.angle_gamma   90.00
#
_symmetry.space_group_name_H-M   'P 1'
#
loop_
_entity.id
_entity.type
_entity.pdbx_description
1 polymer ?
#
loop_
_entity_poly.entity_id
_entity_poly.type
_entity_poly.pdbx_seq_one_letter_code
_entity_poly.pdbx_strand_id
1 'polypeptide(L)'
;MRRWLLATAVLAVVMSPGYAADRETFGHYTLICENPGGRYVAVLLDHAAEVVIDPDSTHTSLPIIGRIQTKEIGALVLRTPDPTVTEILHLWPEAKMEVFSDGDMVQVDECST
;
A
#
# COMPACT_ATOMS: atom_id res chain seq x y z
N MET A 1 -18.19 -1.63 -66.20
CA MET A 1 -18.91 -2.49 -65.23
C MET A 1 -17.94 -2.84 -64.11
N ARG A 2 -18.24 -2.37 -62.88
CA ARG A 2 -17.46 -2.55 -61.65
C ARG A 2 -17.71 -3.95 -61.08
N ARG A 3 -16.66 -4.68 -60.68
CA ARG A 3 -16.75 -5.70 -59.62
C ARG A 3 -15.55 -5.56 -58.69
N TRP A 4 -15.88 -5.07 -57.50
CA TRP A 4 -15.00 -4.86 -56.36
C TRP A 4 -14.73 -6.21 -55.71
N LEU A 5 -13.45 -6.58 -55.56
CA LEU A 5 -13.07 -7.68 -54.69
C LEU A 5 -12.89 -7.12 -53.28
N LEU A 6 -13.81 -7.53 -52.39
CA LEU A 6 -13.81 -7.21 -50.98
C LEU A 6 -12.58 -7.79 -50.31
N ALA A 7 -11.72 -6.91 -49.76
CA ALA A 7 -10.66 -7.30 -48.85
C ALA A 7 -11.30 -7.77 -47.53
N THR A 8 -11.23 -9.07 -47.25
CA THR A 8 -11.60 -9.61 -45.95
C THR A 8 -10.51 -9.26 -44.96
N ALA A 9 -10.71 -8.21 -44.17
CA ALA A 9 -9.84 -7.85 -43.06
C ALA A 9 -9.96 -8.93 -41.98
N VAL A 10 -8.90 -9.73 -41.80
CA VAL A 10 -8.78 -10.63 -40.65
C VAL A 10 -8.46 -9.75 -39.45
N LEU A 11 -9.43 -9.57 -38.56
CA LEU A 11 -9.26 -8.90 -37.28
C LEU A 11 -8.41 -9.83 -36.40
N ALA A 12 -7.09 -9.61 -36.36
CA ALA A 12 -6.24 -10.21 -35.36
C ALA A 12 -6.63 -9.62 -34.00
N VAL A 13 -7.42 -10.37 -33.23
CA VAL A 13 -7.64 -10.06 -31.82
C VAL A 13 -6.27 -10.23 -31.14
N VAL A 14 -5.60 -9.11 -30.93
CA VAL A 14 -4.41 -9.04 -30.08
C VAL A 14 -4.90 -9.36 -28.66
N MET A 15 -4.89 -10.64 -28.32
CA MET A 15 -4.89 -11.06 -26.92
C MET A 15 -3.54 -10.61 -26.37
N SER A 16 -3.50 -9.41 -25.81
CA SER A 16 -2.38 -8.95 -25.01
C SER A 16 -2.16 -10.02 -23.94
N PRO A 17 -1.01 -10.72 -23.91
CA PRO A 17 -0.71 -11.65 -22.85
C PRO A 17 -0.80 -10.85 -21.56
N GLY A 18 -1.53 -11.42 -20.59
CA GLY A 18 -1.87 -10.75 -19.36
C GLY A 18 -0.66 -10.02 -18.79
N TYR A 19 -0.89 -8.75 -18.43
CA TYR A 19 -0.39 -8.27 -17.16
C TYR A 19 -0.95 -9.24 -16.11
N ALA A 20 -0.25 -10.35 -15.92
CA ALA A 20 -0.34 -11.12 -14.71
C ALA A 20 -0.08 -10.09 -13.63
N ALA A 21 -1.11 -9.84 -12.83
CA ALA A 21 -1.04 -8.97 -11.68
C ALA A 21 0.31 -9.22 -10.99
N ASP A 22 1.12 -8.17 -10.88
CA ASP A 22 2.15 -8.13 -9.86
C ASP A 22 1.42 -8.52 -8.58
N ARG A 23 1.61 -9.75 -8.11
CA ARG A 23 1.19 -10.12 -6.76
C ARG A 23 2.16 -9.37 -5.87
N GLU A 24 1.78 -8.12 -5.59
CA GLU A 24 2.39 -7.21 -4.63
C GLU A 24 2.66 -8.02 -3.35
N THR A 25 3.91 -8.42 -3.19
CA THR A 25 4.34 -9.20 -2.04
C THR A 25 4.95 -8.22 -1.06
N PHE A 26 4.06 -7.49 -0.37
CA PHE A 26 4.40 -7.06 0.97
C PHE A 26 4.41 -8.32 1.85
N GLY A 27 5.57 -8.66 2.39
CA GLY A 27 5.73 -9.78 3.29
C GLY A 27 5.10 -9.53 4.66
N HIS A 28 5.28 -10.49 5.56
CA HIS A 28 4.96 -10.34 6.97
C HIS A 28 5.94 -9.34 7.62
N TYR A 29 5.41 -8.30 8.25
CA TYR A 29 6.18 -7.37 9.07
C TYR A 29 5.57 -7.26 10.47
N THR A 30 6.45 -7.21 11.46
CA THR A 30 6.12 -6.78 12.83
C THR A 30 7.08 -5.67 13.14
N LEU A 31 6.53 -4.49 13.41
CA LEU A 31 7.30 -3.28 13.64
C LEU A 31 6.96 -2.75 15.03
N ILE A 32 7.98 -2.42 15.80
CA ILE A 32 7.84 -1.70 17.06
C ILE A 32 8.15 -0.24 16.77
N CYS A 33 7.15 0.61 16.92
CA CYS A 33 7.24 2.03 16.65
C CYS A 33 7.26 2.83 17.96
N GLU A 34 8.02 3.92 17.99
CA GLU A 34 8.15 4.81 19.14
C GLU A 34 7.57 6.19 18.80
N ASN A 35 6.68 6.68 19.65
CA ASN A 35 6.12 8.02 19.56
C ASN A 35 6.24 8.76 20.91
N PRO A 36 5.99 10.08 20.97
CA PRO A 36 6.13 10.84 22.22
C PRO A 36 5.24 10.34 23.39
N GLY A 37 4.18 9.59 23.09
CA GLY A 37 3.24 9.04 24.07
C GLY A 37 3.53 7.61 24.54
N GLY A 38 4.43 6.89 23.85
CA GLY A 38 4.75 5.50 24.17
C GLY A 38 5.27 4.70 22.99
N ARG A 39 5.24 3.38 23.16
CA ARG A 39 5.63 2.41 22.14
C ARG A 39 4.41 1.59 21.75
N TYR A 40 4.28 1.32 20.46
CA TYR A 40 3.19 0.51 19.92
C TYR A 40 3.73 -0.49 18.90
N VAL A 41 2.94 -1.53 18.62
CA VAL A 41 3.30 -2.57 17.64
C VAL A 41 2.40 -2.48 16.43
N ALA A 42 2.98 -2.35 15.24
CA ALA A 42 2.28 -2.44 13.96
C ALA A 42 2.56 -3.80 13.30
N VAL A 43 1.50 -4.55 13.01
CA VAL A 43 1.59 -5.87 12.37
C VAL A 43 0.95 -5.82 10.99
N LEU A 44 1.71 -6.23 9.99
CA LEU A 44 1.25 -6.47 8.63
C LEU A 44 1.42 -7.97 8.32
N LEU A 45 0.33 -8.64 7.99
CA LEU A 45 0.37 -10.03 7.52
C LEU A 45 0.45 -10.08 5.99
N ASP A 46 0.91 -11.21 5.46
CA ASP A 46 0.95 -11.46 4.02
C ASP A 46 -0.43 -11.21 3.38
N HIS A 47 -0.45 -10.39 2.33
CA HIS A 47 -1.66 -10.01 1.61
C HIS A 47 -2.76 -9.35 2.46
N ALA A 48 -2.42 -8.80 3.64
CA ALA A 48 -3.38 -8.11 4.47
C ALA A 48 -3.97 -6.87 3.77
N ALA A 49 -5.24 -6.62 4.02
CA ALA A 49 -5.97 -5.41 3.60
C ALA A 49 -5.88 -4.28 4.65
N GLU A 50 -5.30 -4.56 5.81
CA GLU A 50 -5.18 -3.65 6.94
C GLU A 50 -3.87 -3.87 7.68
N VAL A 51 -3.45 -2.86 8.44
CA VAL A 51 -2.38 -2.93 9.43
C VAL A 51 -3.01 -2.90 10.81
N VAL A 52 -2.60 -3.80 11.70
CA VAL A 52 -3.10 -3.85 13.08
C VAL A 52 -2.11 -3.15 14.00
N ILE A 53 -2.56 -2.11 14.70
CA ILE A 53 -1.81 -1.37 15.71
C ILE A 53 -2.21 -1.85 17.10
N ASP A 54 -1.24 -2.10 17.98
CA ASP A 54 -1.41 -2.55 19.37
C ASP A 54 -2.28 -3.80 19.52
N PRO A 55 -1.85 -4.95 18.97
CA PRO A 55 -2.66 -6.16 18.86
C PRO A 55 -3.15 -6.74 20.20
N ASP A 56 -2.49 -6.45 21.32
CA ASP A 56 -2.74 -7.11 22.61
C ASP A 56 -3.71 -6.37 23.57
N SER A 57 -4.01 -5.08 23.36
CA SER A 57 -4.77 -4.28 24.34
C SER A 57 -6.03 -3.60 23.78
N THR A 58 -5.89 -2.78 22.75
CA THR A 58 -6.97 -1.94 22.18
C THR A 58 -6.93 -1.93 20.66
N HIS A 59 -6.56 -3.05 20.03
CA HIS A 59 -6.16 -3.11 18.63
C HIS A 59 -6.93 -2.15 17.70
N THR A 60 -6.17 -1.34 16.96
CA THR A 60 -6.72 -0.46 15.93
C THR A 60 -6.33 -1.03 14.57
N SER A 61 -7.32 -1.46 13.78
CA SER A 61 -7.09 -1.88 12.39
C SER A 61 -7.20 -0.67 11.46
N LEU A 62 -6.11 -0.35 10.75
CA LEU A 62 -6.07 0.71 9.76
C LEU A 62 -6.11 0.13 8.35
N PRO A 63 -7.17 0.38 7.56
CA PRO A 63 -7.27 -0.10 6.19
C PRO A 63 -6.16 0.45 5.29
N ILE A 64 -5.58 -0.42 4.46
CA ILE A 64 -4.62 -0.03 3.43
C ILE A 64 -5.41 0.49 2.23
N ILE A 65 -5.25 1.77 1.92
CA ILE A 65 -5.94 2.44 0.80
C ILE A 65 -5.01 2.73 -0.37
N GLY A 66 -3.70 2.55 -0.20
CA GLY A 66 -2.71 2.72 -1.23
C GLY A 66 -1.41 2.00 -0.88
N ARG A 67 -0.64 1.68 -1.91
CA ARG A 67 0.68 1.06 -1.80
C ARG A 67 1.64 1.87 -2.67
N ILE A 68 2.77 2.24 -2.09
CA ILE A 68 3.85 2.93 -2.79
C ILE A 68 5.00 1.93 -2.86
N GLN A 69 5.21 1.36 -4.05
CA GLN A 69 6.28 0.40 -4.27
C GLN A 69 7.14 0.80 -5.46
N THR A 70 8.40 1.08 -5.18
CA THR A 70 9.43 1.29 -6.19
C THR A 70 10.63 0.38 -5.87
N LYS A 71 11.68 0.45 -6.69
CA LYS A 71 12.94 -0.25 -6.39
C LYS A 71 13.62 0.25 -5.11
N GLU A 72 13.29 1.47 -4.68
CA GLU A 72 13.98 2.21 -3.63
C GLU A 72 13.12 2.37 -2.38
N ILE A 73 11.79 2.31 -2.53
CA ILE A 73 10.83 2.68 -1.49
C ILE A 73 9.73 1.64 -1.41
N GLY A 74 9.33 1.33 -0.17
CA GLY A 74 8.15 0.54 0.13
C GLY A 74 7.36 1.16 1.25
N ALA A 75 6.15 1.62 0.95
CA ALA A 75 5.27 2.20 1.94
C ALA A 75 3.80 1.83 1.70
N LEU A 76 3.02 1.90 2.77
CA LEU A 76 1.57 1.68 2.78
C LEU A 76 0.88 2.97 3.19
N VAL A 77 -0.16 3.35 2.45
CA VAL A 77 -1.03 4.47 2.82
C VAL A 77 -2.22 3.89 3.58
N LEU A 78 -2.36 4.33 4.82
CA LEU A 78 -3.35 3.84 5.78
C LEU A 78 -4.42 4.91 6.01
N ARG A 79 -5.68 4.47 6.05
CA ARG A 79 -6.80 5.35 6.39
C ARG A 79 -7.04 5.29 7.90
N THR A 80 -6.99 6.45 8.55
CA THR A 80 -7.40 6.56 9.95
C THR A 80 -8.91 6.74 10.10
N PRO A 81 -9.48 6.59 11.31
CA PRO A 81 -10.89 6.90 11.55
C PRO A 81 -11.28 8.35 11.24
N ASP A 82 -10.32 9.28 11.32
CA ASP A 82 -10.51 10.66 10.92
C ASP A 82 -10.14 10.83 9.43
N PRO A 83 -11.09 11.17 8.54
CA PRO A 83 -10.80 11.29 7.10
C PRO A 83 -9.86 12.45 6.75
N THR A 84 -9.60 13.38 7.68
CA THR A 84 -8.62 14.46 7.51
C THR A 84 -7.19 14.00 7.81
N VAL A 85 -7.04 12.83 8.43
CA VAL A 85 -5.75 12.27 8.86
C VAL A 85 -5.43 11.02 8.06
N THR A 86 -4.22 11.00 7.49
CA THR A 86 -3.66 9.86 6.76
C THR A 86 -2.35 9.44 7.39
N GLU A 87 -2.11 8.14 7.49
CA GLU A 87 -0.83 7.60 7.96
C GLU A 87 -0.11 6.90 6.80
N ILE A 88 1.22 7.04 6.75
CA ILE A 88 2.06 6.34 5.80
C ILE A 88 3.07 5.49 6.57
N LEU A 89 2.95 4.18 6.44
CA LEU A 89 3.89 3.22 7.03
C LEU A 89 4.97 2.88 6.00
N HIS A 90 6.19 3.36 6.22
CA HIS A 90 7.37 3.00 5.45
C HIS A 90 7.97 1.70 6.00
N LEU A 91 8.34 0.79 5.10
CA LEU A 91 8.91 -0.53 5.42
C LEU A 91 10.39 -0.65 5.01
N TRP A 92 10.81 0.08 3.97
CA TRP A 92 12.22 0.18 3.56
C TRP A 92 12.46 1.51 2.81
N PRO A 93 13.70 2.05 2.81
CA PRO A 93 14.92 1.50 3.44
C PRO A 93 14.96 1.69 4.96
N GLU A 94 14.20 2.63 5.49
CA GLU A 94 14.08 2.89 6.93
C GLU A 94 12.62 2.75 7.32
N ALA A 95 12.35 1.98 8.38
CA ALA A 95 11.00 1.77 8.87
C ALA A 95 10.57 2.97 9.74
N LYS A 96 9.44 3.59 9.37
CA LYS A 96 8.86 4.72 10.10
C LYS A 96 7.39 4.88 9.75
N MET A 97 6.64 5.55 10.61
CA MET A 97 5.26 5.93 10.37
C MET A 97 5.14 7.45 10.33
N GLU A 98 4.63 8.00 9.23
CA GLU A 98 4.41 9.44 9.08
C GLU A 98 2.91 9.73 9.15
N VAL A 99 2.52 10.71 9.98
CA VAL A 99 1.14 11.13 10.15
C VAL A 99 0.94 12.48 9.46
N PHE A 100 -0.07 12.56 8.61
CA PHE A 100 -0.46 13.75 7.88
C PHE A 100 -1.85 14.21 8.28
N SER A 101 -2.03 15.51 8.51
CA SER A 101 -3.32 16.16 8.77
C SER A 101 -3.50 17.30 7.78
N ASP A 102 -4.60 17.31 7.03
CA ASP A 102 -4.89 18.34 6.01
C ASP A 102 -3.75 18.55 4.98
N GLY A 103 -2.96 17.51 4.72
CA GLY A 103 -1.83 17.53 3.79
C GLY A 103 -0.49 17.93 4.40
N ASP A 104 -0.47 18.38 5.66
CA ASP A 104 0.75 18.71 6.40
C ASP A 104 1.22 17.52 7.23
N MET A 105 2.53 17.27 7.24
CA MET A 105 3.14 16.25 8.11
C MET A 105 3.21 16.79 9.54
N VAL A 106 2.59 16.07 10.48
CA VAL A 106 2.48 16.50 11.88
C VAL A 106 3.28 15.64 12.85
N GLN A 107 3.60 14.41 12.48
CA GLN A 107 4.35 13.47 13.33
C GLN A 107 5.11 12.45 12.48
N VAL A 108 6.26 12.02 13.00
CA VAL A 108 7.05 10.90 12.47
C VAL A 108 7.45 10.01 13.64
N ASP A 109 7.07 8.74 13.56
CA ASP A 109 7.38 7.71 14.55
C ASP A 109 8.43 6.77 13.95
N GLU A 110 9.56 6.61 14.64
CA GLU A 110 10.61 5.69 14.21
C GLU A 110 10.21 4.26 14.53
N CYS A 111 10.41 3.34 13.58
CA CYS A 111 10.05 1.94 13.74
C CYS A 111 11.27 1.03 13.58
N SER A 112 11.25 -0.08 14.31
CA SER A 112 12.26 -1.14 14.23
C SER A 112 11.59 -2.50 14.07
N THR A 113 12.25 -3.42 13.36
CA THR A 113 11.82 -4.82 13.17
C THR A 113 12.26 -5.70 14.33
#